data_AF-A0A7W7CC63-F1
#
_entry.id   AF-A0A7W7CC63-F1
#
_cell.length_a   1.000
_cell.length_b   1.000
_cell.length_c   1.000
_cell.angle_alpha   90.00
_cell.angle_beta   90.00
_cell.angle_gamma   90.00
#
_symmetry.space_group_name_H-M   'P 1'
#
loop_
_entity.id
_entity.type
_entity.pdbx_description
1 polymer ?
#
loop_
_entity_poly.entity_id
_entity_poly.type
_entity_poly.pdbx_seq_one_letter_code
_entity_poly.pdbx_strand_id
1 'polypeptide(L)'
;MTDADEAEMARWRADRLAELNGPEEWPALDALLSLTYYEPDRVWLERLLVERLDPGYGQVRMLAVTCLGHVGRLHREISPEVVEVLRGLLGDPELGGVAEDALGDIEMFVGRPFDD
;
A
#
# COMPACT_ATOMS: atom_id res chain seq x y z
N MET A 1 10.68 -11.82 -19.06
CA MET A 1 9.82 -10.70 -19.46
C MET A 1 10.32 -10.24 -20.81
N THR A 2 9.45 -10.13 -21.79
CA THR A 2 9.79 -9.58 -23.11
C THR A 2 9.61 -8.06 -23.11
N ASP A 3 10.25 -7.35 -24.04
CA ASP A 3 10.03 -5.90 -24.21
C ASP A 3 8.53 -5.55 -24.38
N ALA A 4 7.74 -6.46 -24.96
CA ALA A 4 6.30 -6.31 -25.11
C ALA A 4 5.57 -6.42 -23.76
N ASP A 5 5.96 -7.38 -22.91
CA ASP A 5 5.39 -7.54 -21.56
C ASP A 5 5.72 -6.31 -20.68
N GLU A 6 6.94 -5.77 -20.79
CA GLU A 6 7.36 -4.57 -20.06
C GLU A 6 6.56 -3.34 -20.49
N ALA A 7 6.32 -3.17 -21.80
CA ALA A 7 5.50 -2.07 -22.32
C ALA A 7 4.03 -2.19 -21.91
N GLU A 8 3.50 -3.41 -21.86
CA GLU A 8 2.14 -3.67 -21.38
C GLU A 8 1.99 -3.36 -19.89
N MET A 9 2.93 -3.82 -19.06
CA MET A 9 2.96 -3.51 -17.62
C MET A 9 3.10 -2.01 -17.35
N ALA A 10 3.95 -1.31 -18.13
CA ALA A 10 4.10 0.14 -18.00
C ALA A 10 2.78 0.88 -18.31
N ARG A 11 2.07 0.45 -19.35
CA ARG A 11 0.75 1.02 -19.69
C ARG A 11 -0.28 0.71 -18.62
N TRP A 12 -0.35 -0.54 -18.15
CA TRP A 12 -1.26 -0.92 -17.07
C TRP A 12 -1.00 -0.09 -15.80
N ARG A 13 0.26 0.09 -15.40
CA ARG A 13 0.63 0.93 -14.25
C ARG A 13 0.17 2.37 -14.46
N ALA A 14 0.38 2.93 -15.65
CA ALA A 14 -0.05 4.29 -15.96
C ALA A 14 -1.57 4.45 -15.88
N ASP A 15 -2.34 3.48 -16.37
CA ASP A 15 -3.80 3.49 -16.32
C ASP A 15 -4.31 3.43 -14.87
N ARG A 16 -3.75 2.54 -14.04
CA ARG A 16 -4.09 2.47 -12.60
C ARG A 16 -3.74 3.75 -11.87
N LEU A 17 -2.60 4.38 -12.19
CA LEU A 17 -2.24 5.66 -11.59
C LEU A 17 -3.18 6.79 -12.03
N ALA A 18 -3.67 6.77 -13.27
CA ALA A 18 -4.65 7.75 -13.73
C ALA A 18 -5.98 7.62 -12.98
N GLU A 19 -6.45 6.39 -12.75
CA GLU A 19 -7.65 6.10 -11.95
C GLU A 19 -7.46 6.50 -10.47
N LEU A 20 -6.31 6.15 -9.88
CA LEU A 20 -5.98 6.49 -8.50
C LEU A 20 -5.93 8.01 -8.25
N ASN A 21 -5.47 8.79 -9.24
CA ASN A 21 -5.45 10.26 -9.16
C ASN A 21 -6.72 10.91 -9.72
N GLY A 22 -7.70 10.10 -10.12
CA GLY A 22 -8.97 10.55 -10.67
C GLY A 22 -9.88 11.16 -9.59
N PRO A 23 -10.95 11.86 -10.02
CA PRO A 23 -11.89 12.48 -9.08
C PRO A 23 -12.90 11.49 -8.49
N GLU A 24 -12.98 10.27 -9.03
CA GLU A 24 -13.95 9.27 -8.62
C GLU A 24 -13.38 8.33 -7.56
N GLU A 25 -14.07 8.23 -6.43
CA GLU A 25 -13.60 7.46 -5.27
C GLU A 25 -13.47 5.96 -5.57
N TRP A 26 -14.50 5.33 -6.15
CA TRP A 26 -14.49 3.89 -6.42
C TRP A 26 -13.37 3.43 -7.37
N PRO A 27 -13.17 4.06 -8.55
CA PRO A 27 -12.03 3.77 -9.41
C PRO A 27 -10.68 3.95 -8.71
N ALA A 28 -10.54 4.95 -7.84
CA ALA A 28 -9.30 5.17 -7.11
C ALA A 28 -9.01 4.05 -6.10
N LEU A 29 -10.04 3.58 -5.38
CA LEU A 29 -9.92 2.46 -4.44
C LEU A 29 -9.61 1.14 -5.17
N ASP A 30 -10.29 0.85 -6.28
CA ASP A 30 -10.05 -0.35 -7.09
C ASP A 30 -8.62 -0.34 -7.69
N ALA A 31 -8.16 0.82 -8.17
CA ALA A 31 -6.82 0.97 -8.68
C ALA A 31 -5.75 0.73 -7.62
N LEU A 32 -5.95 1.24 -6.39
CA LEU A 32 -5.00 1.03 -5.29
C LEU A 32 -4.89 -0.45 -4.90
N LEU A 33 -6.01 -1.16 -4.83
CA LEU A 33 -6.02 -2.60 -4.59
C LEU A 33 -5.35 -3.35 -5.74
N SER A 34 -5.69 -3.02 -6.98
CA SER A 34 -5.10 -3.65 -8.16
C SER A 34 -3.58 -3.48 -8.20
N LEU A 35 -3.07 -2.27 -7.90
CA LEU A 35 -1.64 -2.04 -7.75
C LEU A 35 -1.06 -2.92 -6.65
N THR A 36 -1.70 -3.00 -5.49
CA THR A 36 -1.23 -3.81 -4.36
C THR A 36 -1.11 -5.30 -4.68
N TYR A 37 -2.01 -5.85 -5.50
CA TYR A 37 -2.01 -7.27 -5.83
C TYR A 37 -1.09 -7.65 -7.00
N TYR A 38 -0.85 -6.74 -7.93
CA TYR A 38 -0.24 -7.08 -9.22
C TYR A 38 1.04 -6.31 -9.56
N GLU A 39 1.39 -5.26 -8.80
CA GLU A 39 2.64 -4.53 -8.99
C GLU A 39 3.84 -5.34 -8.47
N PRO A 40 4.80 -5.74 -9.33
CA PRO A 40 5.98 -6.49 -8.89
C PRO A 40 7.00 -5.66 -8.09
N ASP A 41 7.08 -4.34 -8.30
CA ASP A 41 8.02 -3.47 -7.61
C ASP A 41 7.47 -3.07 -6.23
N ARG A 42 7.75 -3.93 -5.23
CA ARG A 42 7.41 -3.72 -3.82
C ARG A 42 7.85 -2.35 -3.32
N VAL A 43 9.09 -1.95 -3.59
CA VAL A 43 9.67 -0.72 -3.02
C VAL A 43 8.98 0.52 -3.59
N TRP A 44 8.66 0.50 -4.89
CA TRP A 44 7.85 1.54 -5.51
C TRP A 44 6.43 1.58 -4.92
N LEU A 45 5.80 0.41 -4.77
CA LEU A 45 4.44 0.29 -4.23
C LEU A 45 4.35 0.83 -2.79
N GLU A 46 5.30 0.48 -1.92
CA GLU A 46 5.37 0.98 -0.55
C GLU A 46 5.44 2.51 -0.50
N ARG A 47 6.28 3.13 -1.35
CA ARG A 47 6.38 4.60 -1.43
C ARG A 47 5.07 5.22 -1.86
N LEU A 48 4.43 4.67 -2.90
CA LEU A 48 3.12 5.13 -3.36
C LEU A 48 2.09 5.05 -2.24
N LEU A 49 2.02 3.92 -1.52
CA LEU A 49 1.05 3.73 -0.44
C LEU A 49 1.28 4.71 0.71
N VAL A 50 2.52 4.97 1.10
CA VAL A 50 2.87 5.98 2.13
C VAL A 50 2.49 7.39 1.67
N GLU A 51 2.72 7.75 0.40
CA GLU A 51 2.27 9.03 -0.15
C GLU A 51 0.75 9.20 -0.07
N ARG A 52 -0.03 8.11 -0.14
CA ARG A 52 -1.50 8.14 -0.04
C ARG A 52 -2.04 8.25 1.37
N LEU A 53 -1.19 8.31 2.39
CA LEU A 53 -1.61 8.55 3.77
C LEU A 53 -1.94 10.01 4.07
N ASP A 54 -1.67 10.94 3.14
CA ASP A 54 -2.00 12.36 3.31
C ASP A 54 -3.52 12.54 3.56
N PRO A 55 -3.92 13.41 4.52
CA PRO A 55 -5.32 13.65 4.84
C PRO A 55 -6.18 14.08 3.65
N GLY A 56 -5.59 14.67 2.60
CA GLY A 56 -6.28 15.05 1.37
C GLY A 56 -6.83 13.89 0.55
N TYR A 57 -6.44 12.64 0.84
CA TYR A 57 -6.88 11.46 0.09
C TYR A 57 -8.12 10.75 0.65
N GLY A 58 -8.72 11.23 1.74
CA GLY A 58 -10.00 10.69 2.23
C GLY A 58 -9.98 9.16 2.46
N GLN A 59 -10.93 8.42 1.86
CA GLN A 59 -11.01 6.95 2.00
C GLN A 59 -9.80 6.20 1.42
N VAL A 60 -9.16 6.75 0.40
CA VAL A 60 -7.95 6.16 -0.21
C VAL A 60 -6.86 5.98 0.84
N ARG A 61 -6.77 6.88 1.82
CA ARG A 61 -5.77 6.81 2.89
C ARG A 61 -5.98 5.62 3.82
N MET A 62 -7.24 5.31 4.15
CA MET A 62 -7.57 4.15 4.99
C MET A 62 -7.23 2.85 4.27
N LEU A 63 -7.59 2.76 2.98
CA LEU A 63 -7.25 1.61 2.16
C LEU A 63 -5.73 1.46 1.95
N ALA A 64 -5.00 2.57 1.86
CA ALA A 64 -3.55 2.55 1.75
C ALA A 64 -2.89 1.88 2.97
N VAL A 65 -3.38 2.16 4.20
CA VAL A 65 -2.93 1.48 5.42
C VAL A 65 -3.17 -0.02 5.33
N THR A 66 -4.38 -0.45 4.95
CA THR A 66 -4.68 -1.89 4.74
C THR A 66 -3.76 -2.50 3.70
N CYS A 67 -3.49 -1.80 2.60
CA CYS A 67 -2.62 -2.28 1.53
C CYS A 67 -1.16 -2.43 1.98
N LEU A 68 -0.66 -1.61 2.92
CA LEU A 68 0.67 -1.80 3.50
C LEU A 68 0.75 -3.14 4.27
N GLY A 69 -0.30 -3.53 5.01
CA GLY A 69 -0.41 -4.86 5.60
C GLY A 69 -0.39 -5.97 4.54
N HIS A 70 -1.16 -5.78 3.46
CA HIS A 70 -1.13 -6.71 2.32
C HIS A 70 0.24 -6.84 1.67
N VAL A 71 1.01 -5.75 1.54
CA VAL A 71 2.38 -5.83 1.02
C VAL A 71 3.24 -6.75 1.88
N GLY A 72 3.21 -6.57 3.21
CA GLY A 72 3.91 -7.46 4.14
C GLY A 72 3.48 -8.93 3.99
N ARG A 73 2.18 -9.18 3.83
CA ARG A 73 1.62 -10.52 3.61
C ARG A 73 2.01 -11.16 2.28
N LEU A 74 1.89 -10.41 1.18
CA LEU A 74 2.08 -10.90 -0.19
C LEU A 74 3.56 -11.07 -0.52
N HIS A 75 4.39 -10.10 -0.15
CA HIS A 75 5.82 -10.11 -0.46
C HIS A 75 6.66 -10.79 0.62
N ARG A 76 6.10 -11.06 1.82
CA ARG A 76 6.83 -11.58 2.99
C ARG A 76 8.01 -10.71 3.41
N GLU A 77 7.94 -9.44 3.05
CA GLU A 77 8.95 -8.43 3.28
C GLU A 77 8.27 -7.07 3.29
N ILE A 78 8.73 -6.16 4.13
CA ILE A 78 8.32 -4.76 4.10
C ILE A 78 9.47 -3.89 4.63
N SER A 79 9.57 -2.65 4.14
CA SER A 79 10.63 -1.75 4.61
C SER A 79 10.41 -1.32 6.07
N PRO A 80 11.47 -1.23 6.90
CA PRO A 80 11.35 -0.80 8.30
C PRO A 80 10.70 0.59 8.45
N GLU A 81 10.95 1.50 7.52
CA GLU A 81 10.39 2.85 7.52
C GLU A 81 8.85 2.83 7.42
N VAL A 82 8.29 1.86 6.70
CA VAL A 82 6.83 1.66 6.61
C VAL A 82 6.27 1.22 7.96
N VAL A 83 6.98 0.35 8.68
CA VAL A 83 6.57 -0.11 10.01
C VAL A 83 6.53 1.08 10.99
N GLU A 84 7.53 1.96 10.94
CA GLU A 84 7.55 3.18 11.75
C GLU A 84 6.41 4.15 11.39
N VAL A 85 6.08 4.29 10.10
CA VAL A 85 4.92 5.06 9.66
C VAL A 85 3.62 4.48 10.24
N LEU A 86 3.41 3.17 10.15
CA LEU A 86 2.22 2.50 10.70
C LEU A 86 2.11 2.65 12.21
N ARG A 87 3.24 2.54 12.94
CA ARG A 87 3.30 2.79 14.38
C ARG A 87 2.90 4.22 14.74
N GLY A 88 3.34 5.19 13.95
CA GLY A 88 2.95 6.58 14.10
C GLY A 88 1.45 6.81 13.95
N LEU A 89 0.75 5.94 13.21
CA LEU A 89 -0.70 6.02 13.00
C LEU A 89 -1.54 5.39 14.12
N LEU A 90 -0.95 4.64 15.05
CA LEU A 90 -1.71 3.95 16.12
C LEU A 90 -2.53 4.91 17.00
N GLY A 91 -2.08 6.16 17.14
CA GLY A 91 -2.79 7.22 17.86
C GLY A 91 -3.80 8.01 17.01
N ASP A 92 -3.88 7.77 15.70
CA ASP A 92 -4.81 8.44 14.81
C ASP A 92 -6.24 7.94 15.05
N PRO A 93 -7.23 8.81 15.34
CA PRO A 93 -8.61 8.40 15.62
C PRO A 93 -9.32 7.65 14.49
N GLU A 94 -8.88 7.84 13.24
CA GLU A 94 -9.51 7.26 12.06
C GLU A 94 -8.69 6.09 11.49
N LEU A 95 -7.37 6.11 11.65
CA LEU A 95 -6.46 5.10 11.09
C LEU A 95 -5.91 4.11 12.12
N GLY A 96 -5.99 4.40 13.41
CA GLY A 96 -5.30 3.61 14.44
C GLY A 96 -5.66 2.12 14.43
N GLY A 97 -6.96 1.81 14.34
CA GLY A 97 -7.39 0.40 14.25
C GLY A 97 -6.93 -0.29 12.96
N VAL A 98 -6.94 0.42 11.83
CA VAL A 98 -6.49 -0.14 10.54
C VAL A 98 -4.97 -0.32 10.52
N ALA A 99 -4.23 0.57 11.20
CA ALA A 99 -2.80 0.46 11.37
C ALA A 99 -2.41 -0.71 12.27
N GLU A 100 -3.19 -0.96 13.33
CA GLU A 100 -3.03 -2.15 14.18
C GLU A 100 -3.20 -3.44 13.37
N ASP A 101 -4.26 -3.54 12.54
CA ASP A 101 -4.48 -4.68 11.66
C ASP A 101 -3.31 -4.88 10.67
N ALA A 102 -2.83 -3.80 10.03
CA ALA A 102 -1.72 -3.86 9.09
C ALA A 102 -0.40 -4.29 9.75
N LEU A 103 -0.13 -3.83 10.97
CA LEU A 103 1.03 -4.28 11.76
C LEU A 103 0.91 -5.76 12.14
N GLY A 104 -0.30 -6.22 12.48
CA GLY A 104 -0.58 -7.63 12.75
C GLY A 104 -0.33 -8.53 11.52
N ASP A 105 -0.72 -8.10 10.32
CA ASP A 105 -0.37 -8.80 9.07
C ASP A 105 1.16 -8.89 8.91
N ILE A 106 1.86 -7.78 9.09
CA ILE A 106 3.32 -7.73 8.93
C ILE A 106 4.01 -8.66 9.94
N GLU A 107 3.62 -8.60 11.22
CA GLU A 107 4.14 -9.49 12.27
C GLU A 107 3.93 -10.96 11.91
N MET A 108 2.71 -11.31 11.49
CA MET A 108 2.33 -12.68 11.16
C MET A 108 3.10 -13.24 9.96
N PHE A 109 3.35 -12.44 8.93
CA PHE A 109 3.84 -12.93 7.64
C PHE A 109 5.33 -12.66 7.38
N VAL A 110 5.91 -11.59 7.94
CA VAL A 110 7.33 -11.24 7.76
C VAL A 110 8.21 -11.90 8.85
N GLY A 111 7.64 -12.25 10.00
CA GLY A 111 8.31 -13.10 10.99
C GLY A 111 9.46 -12.44 11.76
N ARG A 112 9.42 -11.12 11.94
CA ARG A 112 10.28 -10.43 12.90
C ARG A 112 9.41 -9.85 14.02
N PRO A 113 9.69 -10.15 15.31
CA PRO A 113 9.21 -9.30 16.39
C PRO A 113 9.90 -7.95 16.21
N PHE A 114 9.14 -6.89 15.93
CA PHE A 114 9.70 -5.55 15.78
C PHE A 114 9.92 -4.87 17.15
N ASP A 115 10.22 -5.64 18.19
CA ASP A 115 10.59 -5.09 19.49
C ASP A 115 12.06 -4.66 19.45
N ASP A 116 12.30 -3.34 19.44
CA ASP A 116 13.40 -2.65 20.13
C ASP A 116 13.18 -1.12 20.12
#